data_AF-A0A9P9MKQ2-F1
#
_entry.id   AF-A0A9P9MKQ2-F1
#
_cell.length_a   1.000
_cell.length_b   1.000
_cell.length_c   1.000
_cell.angle_alpha   90.00
_cell.angle_beta   90.00
_cell.angle_gamma   90.00
#
_symmetry.space_group_name_H-M   'P 1'
#
loop_
_entity.id
_entity.type
_entity.pdbx_description
1 polymer ?
#
loop_
_entity_poly.entity_id
_entity_poly.type
_entity_poly.pdbx_seq_one_letter_code
_entity_poly.pdbx_strand_id
1 'polypeptide(L)'
;MRHRSGFQFLLVAVVSISPVVRAVNTVVDVGYAQYKGAIVDAKLGVSAWKGIQYAAPPIGDLRFAAPPKQAQPARPISLPTGPANWDPTDIVAERRVVFVQFSYRVGMYGFLSSAEAKAGGADVNAGLRDQVKLLEWYKCLINEKGCTDATDGLACLRALSESAIRSSNCNFNPNIDGELYTDSLVNLFEQGKYAKVPTIMGTCADECTKWNAPETLNTTAEALQWIVDKDSSLSNTSIAIIEDLYIKPTQPIFPNKGRYWRHAAMAVAEIGATCMTRNIQNYLARDGVPTFNYKYAVLDPSDEEVGYGAWHTVNSYAFWGTNRTDGGQPPSYFMANKPIISIVRSYWTSFFRNLDPNTDRVKAAAEWLLTLMERMSLAQSLRCDIVRPMSDNLGKLPADNAVTDLDPKLAAKLNRTSESTSFVGKKKLVRSFNRHH
;
A
#
# COMPACT_ATOMS: atom_id res chain seq x y z
N MET A 1 -74.59 8.26 51.25
CA MET A 1 -73.70 9.32 50.70
C MET A 1 -72.79 8.68 49.66
N ARG A 2 -72.36 9.38 48.61
CA ARG A 2 -71.49 8.82 47.55
C ARG A 2 -70.04 9.28 47.75
N HIS A 3 -69.10 8.36 47.96
CA HIS A 3 -67.68 8.64 47.70
C HIS A 3 -67.40 8.53 46.19
N ARG A 4 -66.62 9.46 45.66
CA ARG A 4 -66.06 9.40 44.29
C ARG A 4 -64.56 9.21 44.40
N SER A 5 -64.01 8.20 43.74
CA SER A 5 -62.57 8.06 43.55
C SER A 5 -62.09 9.06 42.49
N GLY A 6 -61.09 9.89 42.83
CA GLY A 6 -60.41 10.76 41.87
C GLY A 6 -59.13 10.11 41.36
N PHE A 7 -59.11 9.68 40.09
CA PHE A 7 -57.87 9.27 39.42
C PHE A 7 -57.14 10.51 38.90
N GLN A 8 -55.94 10.78 39.42
CA GLN A 8 -55.14 11.94 39.06
C GLN A 8 -54.08 11.54 38.03
N PHE A 9 -54.32 11.86 36.74
CA PHE A 9 -53.37 11.58 35.67
C PHE A 9 -52.12 12.46 35.79
N LEU A 10 -50.95 11.85 35.97
CA LEU A 10 -49.67 12.54 35.98
C LEU A 10 -49.17 12.72 34.54
N LEU A 11 -49.14 13.96 34.06
CA LEU A 11 -48.77 14.29 32.69
C LEU A 11 -47.24 14.37 32.57
N VAL A 12 -46.61 13.23 32.24
CA VAL A 12 -45.14 13.15 32.06
C VAL A 12 -44.74 13.82 30.76
N ALA A 13 -44.20 15.04 30.86
CA ALA A 13 -43.60 15.74 29.74
C ALA A 13 -42.29 15.05 29.32
N VAL A 14 -42.34 14.26 28.26
CA VAL A 14 -41.14 13.66 27.65
C VAL A 14 -40.35 14.76 26.94
N VAL A 15 -39.36 15.31 27.65
CA VAL A 15 -38.39 16.24 27.06
C VAL A 15 -37.47 15.45 26.14
N SER A 16 -37.83 15.42 24.85
CA SER A 16 -36.98 14.89 23.79
C SER A 16 -35.72 15.75 23.67
N ILE A 17 -34.65 15.37 24.36
CA ILE A 17 -33.32 15.96 24.20
C ILE A 17 -32.77 15.51 22.84
N SER A 18 -33.20 16.17 21.76
CA SER A 18 -32.57 16.07 20.47
C SER A 18 -31.09 16.45 20.61
N PRO A 19 -30.12 15.61 20.20
CA PRO A 19 -28.71 15.96 20.28
C PRO A 19 -28.44 17.13 19.33
N VAL A 20 -28.31 18.34 19.88
CA VAL A 20 -27.95 19.53 19.11
C VAL A 20 -26.51 19.37 18.65
N VAL A 21 -26.34 18.91 17.41
CA VAL A 21 -25.05 18.87 16.71
C VAL A 21 -24.59 20.32 16.55
N ARG A 22 -23.80 20.81 17.51
CA ARG A 22 -23.13 22.10 17.41
C ARG A 22 -22.21 22.05 16.19
N ALA A 23 -22.43 22.96 15.24
CA ALA A 23 -21.52 23.16 14.13
C ALA A 23 -20.12 23.47 14.70
N VAL A 24 -19.14 22.66 14.33
CA VAL A 24 -17.72 22.95 14.61
C VAL A 24 -17.38 24.25 13.88
N ASN A 25 -16.62 25.15 14.51
CA ASN A 25 -16.11 26.32 13.80
C ASN A 25 -15.23 25.83 12.64
N THR A 26 -15.66 26.04 11.39
CA THR A 26 -14.91 25.53 10.24
C THR A 26 -13.69 26.38 9.89
N VAL A 27 -13.46 27.51 10.56
CA VAL A 27 -12.20 28.25 10.48
C VAL A 27 -11.18 27.63 11.44
N VAL A 28 -10.09 27.09 10.88
CA VAL A 28 -8.96 26.52 11.61
C VAL A 28 -7.73 27.36 11.31
N ASP A 29 -7.04 27.81 12.36
CA ASP A 29 -5.72 28.44 12.27
C ASP A 29 -4.63 27.36 12.36
N VAL A 30 -3.66 27.41 11.45
CA VAL A 30 -2.50 26.49 11.40
C VAL A 30 -1.16 27.24 11.57
N GLY A 31 -1.19 28.46 12.12
CA GLY A 31 -0.03 29.27 12.46
C GLY A 31 0.56 30.09 11.30
N TYR A 32 0.50 29.58 10.06
CA TYR A 32 0.93 30.30 8.85
C TYR A 32 -0.23 30.80 7.98
N ALA A 33 -1.45 30.29 8.20
CA ALA A 33 -2.65 30.61 7.46
C ALA A 33 -3.91 30.20 8.25
N GLN A 34 -5.06 30.77 7.87
CA GLN A 34 -6.38 30.35 8.35
C GLN A 34 -7.17 29.71 7.22
N TYR A 35 -7.65 28.48 7.44
CA TYR A 35 -8.41 27.71 6.46
C TYR A 35 -9.87 27.56 6.88
N LYS A 36 -10.80 28.00 6.03
CA LYS A 36 -12.24 27.76 6.20
C LYS A 36 -12.66 26.47 5.48
N GLY A 37 -12.93 25.43 6.26
CA GLY A 37 -13.54 24.19 5.79
C GLY A 37 -15.04 24.29 5.58
N ALA A 38 -15.65 23.19 5.16
CA ALA A 38 -17.09 23.06 4.96
C ALA A 38 -17.63 21.82 5.68
N ILE A 39 -18.90 21.88 6.12
CA ILE A 39 -19.65 20.68 6.51
C ILE A 39 -19.96 19.93 5.22
N VAL A 40 -19.43 18.70 5.07
CA VAL A 40 -19.60 17.87 3.86
C VAL A 40 -20.72 16.84 4.00
N ASP A 41 -21.06 16.44 5.22
CA ASP A 41 -22.30 15.72 5.51
C ASP A 41 -22.87 16.16 6.86
N ALA A 42 -23.96 16.92 6.82
CA ALA A 42 -24.61 17.44 8.02
C ALA A 42 -25.43 16.38 8.80
N LYS A 43 -25.79 15.25 8.20
CA LYS A 43 -26.48 14.14 8.88
C LYS A 43 -25.49 13.28 9.66
N LEU A 44 -24.29 13.10 9.09
CA LEU A 44 -23.18 12.38 9.71
C LEU A 44 -22.29 13.27 10.59
N GLY A 45 -22.48 14.59 10.57
CA GLY A 45 -21.71 15.56 11.37
C GLY A 45 -20.29 15.82 10.85
N VAL A 46 -19.99 15.46 9.60
CA VAL A 46 -18.64 15.49 9.05
C VAL A 46 -18.32 16.84 8.42
N SER A 47 -17.17 17.41 8.81
CA SER A 47 -16.58 18.60 8.21
C SER A 47 -15.24 18.26 7.55
N ALA A 48 -14.91 18.94 6.45
CA ALA A 48 -13.68 18.72 5.71
C ALA A 48 -12.99 20.03 5.31
N TRP A 49 -11.66 19.96 5.29
CA TRP A 49 -10.75 20.95 4.74
C TRP A 49 -9.90 20.22 3.71
N LYS A 50 -9.94 20.62 2.44
CA LYS A 50 -9.08 20.05 1.38
C LYS A 50 -8.32 21.20 0.68
N GLY A 51 -7.23 20.89 -0.01
CA GLY A 51 -6.39 21.91 -0.65
C GLY A 51 -5.57 22.77 0.33
N ILE A 52 -5.37 22.30 1.56
CA ILE A 52 -4.39 22.89 2.50
C ILE A 52 -3.00 22.77 1.87
N GLN A 53 -2.27 23.89 1.76
CA GLN A 53 -0.96 23.93 1.13
C GLN A 53 0.11 23.61 2.17
N TYR A 54 0.61 22.37 2.18
CA TYR A 54 1.64 21.95 3.13
C TYR A 54 3.06 22.34 2.72
N ALA A 55 3.29 22.69 1.46
CA ALA A 55 4.56 23.13 0.88
C ALA A 55 4.33 24.14 -0.27
N ALA A 56 5.39 24.82 -0.72
CA ALA A 56 5.32 25.69 -1.90
C ALA A 56 5.15 24.88 -3.22
N PRO A 57 4.47 25.42 -4.26
CA PRO A 57 4.30 24.72 -5.54
C PRO A 57 5.64 24.39 -6.22
N PRO A 58 5.91 23.11 -6.58
CA PRO A 58 7.20 22.65 -7.11
C PRO A 58 7.36 22.92 -8.61
N ILE A 59 7.33 24.21 -8.99
CA ILE A 59 7.38 24.71 -10.37
C ILE A 59 8.61 25.60 -10.61
N GLY A 60 8.98 25.81 -11.87
CA GLY A 60 10.19 26.56 -12.23
C GLY A 60 11.45 25.91 -11.62
N ASP A 61 12.28 26.69 -10.96
CA ASP A 61 13.51 26.22 -10.30
C ASP A 61 13.23 25.24 -9.15
N LEU A 62 12.03 25.30 -8.55
CA LEU A 62 11.57 24.35 -7.53
C LEU A 62 11.21 22.97 -8.12
N ARG A 63 11.22 22.81 -9.44
CA ARG A 63 11.09 21.51 -10.10
C ARG A 63 12.33 20.67 -9.77
N PHE A 64 12.07 19.46 -9.28
CA PHE A 64 13.06 18.50 -8.77
C PHE A 64 13.82 18.94 -7.50
N ALA A 65 13.34 19.95 -6.77
CA ALA A 65 13.85 20.34 -5.45
C ALA A 65 13.03 19.71 -4.30
N ALA A 66 13.56 19.74 -3.07
CA ALA A 66 12.87 19.32 -1.86
C ALA A 66 11.64 20.23 -1.62
N PRO A 67 10.57 19.75 -0.97
CA PRO A 67 9.38 20.56 -0.75
C PRO A 67 9.74 21.81 0.07
N PRO A 68 9.68 23.03 -0.49
CA PRO A 68 10.10 24.21 0.24
C PRO A 68 9.10 24.51 1.35
N LYS A 69 9.59 25.08 2.46
CA LYS A 69 8.72 25.65 3.50
C LYS A 69 7.72 26.60 2.83
N GLN A 70 6.48 26.56 3.32
CA GLN A 70 5.33 27.22 2.69
C GLN A 70 5.63 28.68 2.39
N ALA A 71 5.37 29.11 1.15
CA ALA A 71 5.27 30.53 0.85
C ALA A 71 4.11 31.12 1.66
N GLN A 72 4.31 32.30 2.26
CA GLN A 72 3.25 32.98 3.02
C GLN A 72 2.01 33.24 2.14
N PRO A 73 0.79 33.25 2.73
CA PRO A 73 -0.46 33.04 1.99
C PRO A 73 -0.78 34.15 0.97
N ALA A 74 -0.33 33.96 -0.27
CA ALA A 74 -0.52 34.88 -1.39
C ALA A 74 -1.84 34.66 -2.17
N ARG A 75 -2.81 33.91 -1.63
CA ARG A 75 -4.12 33.66 -2.27
C ARG A 75 -5.28 33.72 -1.27
N PRO A 76 -6.45 34.26 -1.67
CA PRO A 76 -7.68 34.17 -0.89
C PRO A 76 -8.10 32.72 -0.60
N ILE A 77 -8.96 32.56 0.41
CA ILE A 77 -9.50 31.26 0.84
C ILE A 77 -10.35 30.64 -0.28
N SER A 78 -9.74 29.78 -1.09
CA SER A 78 -10.40 29.06 -2.18
C SER A 78 -11.19 27.86 -1.67
N LEU A 79 -12.38 27.61 -2.22
CA LEU A 79 -13.14 26.40 -1.94
C LEU A 79 -12.38 25.13 -2.40
N PRO A 80 -12.49 23.99 -1.70
CA PRO A 80 -11.63 22.84 -1.97
C PRO A 80 -11.99 22.03 -3.24
N THR A 81 -11.34 22.31 -4.37
CA THR A 81 -11.43 21.51 -5.61
C THR A 81 -10.27 20.52 -5.73
N GLY A 82 -10.33 19.43 -4.96
CA GLY A 82 -9.45 18.25 -5.13
C GLY A 82 -10.21 17.10 -5.82
N PRO A 83 -9.54 16.22 -6.58
CA PRO A 83 -10.17 15.06 -7.23
C PRO A 83 -10.73 14.09 -6.19
N ALA A 84 -12.04 14.10 -6.01
CA ALA A 84 -12.74 13.42 -4.92
C ALA A 84 -13.20 12.01 -5.33
N ASN A 85 -12.25 11.13 -5.65
CA ASN A 85 -12.53 9.71 -5.85
C ASN A 85 -12.65 9.00 -4.49
N TRP A 86 -11.63 9.06 -3.64
CA TRP A 86 -11.61 8.40 -2.33
C TRP A 86 -12.07 9.37 -1.23
N ASP A 87 -13.19 9.10 -0.56
CA ASP A 87 -13.82 10.02 0.42
C ASP A 87 -13.96 9.37 1.82
N PRO A 88 -13.29 9.89 2.86
CA PRO A 88 -13.29 9.27 4.19
C PRO A 88 -14.58 9.53 5.00
N THR A 89 -15.56 10.27 4.48
CA THR A 89 -16.75 10.74 5.24
C THR A 89 -17.44 9.63 6.04
N ASP A 90 -17.71 8.47 5.43
CA ASP A 90 -18.36 7.35 6.12
C ASP A 90 -17.47 6.79 7.26
N ILE A 91 -16.15 6.72 7.06
CA ILE A 91 -15.19 6.20 8.03
C ILE A 91 -15.09 7.15 9.23
N VAL A 92 -14.99 8.45 8.97
CA VAL A 92 -14.98 9.52 10.00
C VAL A 92 -16.24 9.43 10.86
N ALA A 93 -17.41 9.27 10.23
CA ALA A 93 -18.70 9.21 10.89
C ALA A 93 -18.90 7.92 11.72
N GLU A 94 -18.71 6.75 11.10
CA GLU A 94 -18.89 5.45 11.75
C GLU A 94 -17.90 5.22 12.90
N ARG A 95 -16.67 5.72 12.76
CA ARG A 95 -15.52 5.29 13.56
C ARG A 95 -14.85 6.40 14.36
N ARG A 96 -15.37 7.64 14.27
CA ARG A 96 -14.97 8.81 15.08
C ARG A 96 -13.46 9.11 15.05
N VAL A 97 -12.86 8.97 13.86
CA VAL A 97 -11.45 9.27 13.59
C VAL A 97 -11.33 10.57 12.77
N VAL A 98 -10.23 11.31 12.94
CA VAL A 98 -9.85 12.37 11.99
C VAL A 98 -9.10 11.70 10.84
N PHE A 99 -9.50 11.98 9.60
CA PHE A 99 -8.83 11.43 8.41
C PHE A 99 -8.07 12.53 7.67
N VAL A 100 -6.84 12.24 7.26
CA VAL A 100 -6.00 13.14 6.45
C VAL A 100 -5.61 12.42 5.15
N GLN A 101 -5.81 13.10 4.02
CA GLN A 101 -5.27 12.74 2.72
C GLN A 101 -4.33 13.85 2.26
N PHE A 102 -3.23 13.49 1.59
CA PHE A 102 -2.32 14.44 0.96
C PHE A 102 -1.81 13.87 -0.37
N SER A 103 -1.42 14.76 -1.29
CA SER A 103 -0.78 14.39 -2.55
C SER A 103 0.71 14.69 -2.46
N TYR A 104 1.55 13.71 -2.74
CA TYR A 104 2.99 13.85 -2.96
C TYR A 104 3.30 13.74 -4.46
N ARG A 105 4.50 14.15 -4.92
CA ARG A 105 4.81 14.07 -6.36
C ARG A 105 5.19 12.64 -6.75
N VAL A 106 4.73 12.20 -7.93
CA VAL A 106 4.95 10.86 -8.48
C VAL A 106 5.62 10.90 -9.86
N GLY A 107 6.11 9.77 -10.36
CA GLY A 107 6.92 9.70 -11.59
C GLY A 107 8.18 10.58 -11.48
N MET A 108 8.71 11.08 -12.59
CA MET A 108 9.97 11.86 -12.55
C MET A 108 9.91 13.15 -11.70
N TYR A 109 8.75 13.80 -11.59
CA TYR A 109 8.59 14.93 -10.65
C TYR A 109 8.74 14.48 -9.19
N GLY A 110 8.42 13.22 -8.92
CA GLY A 110 8.58 12.54 -7.66
C GLY A 110 9.94 11.92 -7.42
N PHE A 111 10.68 11.56 -8.46
CA PHE A 111 11.72 10.53 -8.36
C PHE A 111 12.89 10.72 -9.35
N LEU A 112 12.96 11.83 -10.10
CA LEU A 112 14.16 12.18 -10.88
C LEU A 112 15.31 12.51 -9.95
N SER A 113 16.48 11.92 -10.22
CA SER A 113 17.61 11.98 -9.30
C SER A 113 18.84 11.28 -9.92
N SER A 114 20.05 11.82 -9.74
CA SER A 114 21.34 11.22 -10.10
C SER A 114 22.48 11.92 -9.32
N ALA A 115 23.74 11.51 -9.52
CA ALA A 115 24.89 12.23 -8.95
C ALA A 115 25.04 13.64 -9.56
N GLU A 116 24.85 13.73 -10.87
CA GLU A 116 24.88 14.96 -11.66
C GLU A 116 23.70 15.86 -11.30
N ALA A 117 22.50 15.29 -11.12
CA ALA A 117 21.34 16.05 -10.67
C ALA A 117 21.54 16.58 -9.23
N LYS A 118 22.17 15.80 -8.33
CA LYS A 118 22.55 16.26 -6.98
C LYS A 118 23.55 17.43 -7.04
N ALA A 119 24.50 17.39 -7.98
CA ALA A 119 25.44 18.48 -8.22
C ALA A 119 24.76 19.73 -8.82
N GLY A 120 23.79 19.56 -9.73
CA GLY A 120 22.97 20.62 -10.32
C GLY A 120 21.83 21.13 -9.42
N GLY A 121 21.85 20.83 -8.12
CA GLY A 121 20.87 21.31 -7.17
C GLY A 121 19.44 20.78 -7.41
N ALA A 122 19.29 19.56 -7.92
CA ALA A 122 18.11 18.77 -7.60
C ALA A 122 18.34 18.10 -6.24
N ASP A 123 17.41 18.32 -5.33
CA ASP A 123 17.24 17.43 -4.21
C ASP A 123 16.77 16.09 -4.77
N VAL A 124 17.73 15.17 -4.89
CA VAL A 124 17.50 13.77 -5.22
C VAL A 124 16.23 13.33 -4.53
N ASN A 125 15.37 12.60 -5.24
CA ASN A 125 14.12 12.08 -4.71
C ASN A 125 12.95 13.06 -4.63
N ALA A 126 13.06 14.38 -4.85
CA ALA A 126 11.96 15.36 -4.98
C ALA A 126 10.59 15.06 -4.30
N GLY A 127 9.63 14.40 -4.95
CA GLY A 127 8.30 14.03 -4.38
C GLY A 127 8.31 12.90 -3.37
N LEU A 128 9.50 12.36 -3.21
CA LEU A 128 9.97 11.45 -2.21
C LEU A 128 11.21 12.12 -1.48
N ARG A 129 11.51 13.42 -1.63
CA ARG A 129 11.78 14.27 -0.44
C ARG A 129 10.49 14.77 0.22
N ASP A 130 9.41 14.22 -0.31
CA ASP A 130 8.23 13.77 0.40
C ASP A 130 8.27 12.22 0.77
N GLN A 131 9.45 11.47 0.83
CA GLN A 131 9.84 10.05 1.31
C GLN A 131 10.83 8.95 0.58
N VAL A 132 11.49 9.09 -0.61
CA VAL A 132 12.89 8.73 -1.17
C VAL A 132 13.22 7.83 -2.48
N LYS A 133 13.91 8.33 -3.59
CA LYS A 133 14.89 7.64 -4.58
C LYS A 133 15.51 8.34 -5.90
N LEU A 134 16.33 7.60 -6.73
CA LEU A 134 17.43 7.85 -7.80
C LEU A 134 17.53 6.54 -8.67
N LEU A 135 18.30 6.27 -9.73
CA LEU A 135 19.26 7.03 -10.58
C LEU A 135 19.01 6.88 -12.08
N GLU A 136 18.91 5.63 -12.55
CA GLU A 136 19.03 5.24 -13.97
C GLU A 136 18.05 5.98 -14.87
N TRP A 137 16.93 6.36 -14.26
CA TRP A 137 15.84 7.10 -14.86
C TRP A 137 16.23 8.53 -15.27
N TYR A 138 17.26 9.13 -14.65
CA TYR A 138 17.90 10.35 -15.17
C TYR A 138 18.61 10.08 -16.50
N LYS A 139 19.42 9.01 -16.60
CA LYS A 139 20.09 8.62 -17.86
C LYS A 139 19.07 8.29 -18.96
N CYS A 140 18.00 7.58 -18.61
CA CYS A 140 16.87 7.33 -19.50
C CYS A 140 16.23 8.65 -19.97
N LEU A 141 15.90 9.56 -19.05
CA LEU A 141 15.17 10.79 -19.36
C LEU A 141 15.99 11.83 -20.14
N ILE A 142 17.28 12.04 -19.82
CA ILE A 142 18.12 12.97 -20.60
C ILE A 142 18.28 12.47 -22.05
N ASN A 143 18.37 11.16 -22.25
CA ASN A 143 18.47 10.57 -23.58
C ASN A 143 17.14 10.66 -24.34
N GLU A 144 16.02 10.30 -23.70
CA GLU A 144 14.69 10.35 -24.33
C GLU A 144 14.24 11.79 -24.66
N LYS A 145 14.72 12.80 -23.92
CA LYS A 145 14.35 14.21 -24.09
C LYS A 145 15.43 15.08 -24.74
N GLY A 146 16.53 14.50 -25.24
CA GLY A 146 17.58 15.23 -25.96
C GLY A 146 18.45 16.16 -25.10
N CYS A 147 18.51 15.93 -23.78
CA CYS A 147 19.32 16.70 -22.83
C CYS A 147 20.69 16.06 -22.55
N THR A 148 21.08 14.97 -23.24
CA THR A 148 22.36 14.26 -23.05
C THR A 148 23.58 15.17 -23.25
N ASP A 149 23.58 15.99 -24.30
CA ASP A 149 24.72 16.82 -24.70
C ASP A 149 24.69 18.22 -24.06
N ALA A 150 23.74 18.49 -23.17
CA ALA A 150 23.61 19.78 -22.49
C ALA A 150 24.63 19.91 -21.35
N THR A 151 25.34 21.05 -21.30
CA THR A 151 26.31 21.36 -20.24
C THR A 151 25.72 21.28 -18.82
N ASP A 152 24.42 21.52 -18.70
CA ASP A 152 23.61 21.11 -17.56
C ASP A 152 22.32 20.43 -18.07
N GLY A 153 22.33 19.09 -18.06
CA GLY A 153 21.17 18.26 -18.43
C GLY A 153 19.96 18.44 -17.51
N LEU A 154 20.15 18.84 -16.25
CA LEU A 154 19.05 19.10 -15.32
C LEU A 154 18.41 20.48 -15.60
N ALA A 155 19.20 21.51 -15.91
CA ALA A 155 18.68 22.79 -16.40
C ALA A 155 17.90 22.62 -17.71
N CYS A 156 18.40 21.78 -18.63
CA CYS A 156 17.68 21.38 -19.84
C CYS A 156 16.31 20.74 -19.50
N LEU A 157 16.26 19.75 -18.61
CA LEU A 157 15.01 19.13 -18.16
C LEU A 157 14.07 20.08 -17.38
N ARG A 158 14.61 21.11 -16.70
CA ARG A 158 13.84 22.18 -16.05
C ARG A 158 13.20 23.13 -17.08
N ALA A 159 13.88 23.42 -18.19
CA ALA A 159 13.39 24.29 -19.26
C ALA A 159 12.26 23.67 -20.12
N LEU A 160 12.18 22.33 -20.19
CA LEU A 160 11.13 21.64 -20.95
C LEU A 160 9.71 21.83 -20.37
N SER A 161 8.70 21.74 -21.23
CA SER A 161 7.29 21.84 -20.86
C SER A 161 6.80 20.62 -20.07
N GLU A 162 5.76 20.79 -19.25
CA GLU A 162 5.17 19.68 -18.47
C GLU A 162 4.74 18.52 -19.37
N SER A 163 4.18 18.81 -20.56
CA SER A 163 3.74 17.81 -21.52
C SER A 163 4.89 17.05 -22.19
N ALA A 164 5.98 17.73 -22.56
CA ALA A 164 7.17 17.09 -23.12
C ALA A 164 7.88 16.19 -22.10
N ILE A 165 7.83 16.57 -20.82
CA ILE A 165 8.35 15.77 -19.70
C ILE A 165 7.41 14.58 -19.41
N ARG A 166 6.10 14.80 -19.28
CA ARG A 166 5.10 13.75 -18.96
C ARG A 166 4.91 12.67 -20.02
N SER A 167 5.34 12.88 -21.26
CA SER A 167 5.29 11.87 -22.32
C SER A 167 6.40 10.81 -22.23
N SER A 168 7.22 10.83 -21.17
CA SER A 168 8.32 9.86 -21.02
C SER A 168 7.84 8.43 -20.76
N ASN A 169 8.57 7.47 -21.34
CA ASN A 169 8.40 6.04 -21.09
C ASN A 169 9.34 5.51 -20.00
N CYS A 170 10.20 6.37 -19.43
CA CYS A 170 11.05 6.02 -18.30
C CYS A 170 10.21 5.76 -17.04
N ASN A 171 10.54 4.71 -16.29
CA ASN A 171 9.91 4.36 -15.02
C ASN A 171 10.64 5.06 -13.85
N PHE A 172 9.98 5.44 -12.75
CA PHE A 172 10.61 6.14 -11.61
C PHE A 172 9.97 5.78 -10.25
N ASN A 173 10.78 5.44 -9.23
CA ASN A 173 10.35 4.71 -8.02
C ASN A 173 11.13 5.03 -6.71
N PRO A 174 10.71 4.51 -5.53
CA PRO A 174 11.48 4.59 -4.28
C PRO A 174 12.76 3.73 -4.29
N ASN A 175 13.84 4.13 -3.60
CA ASN A 175 15.20 3.55 -3.71
C ASN A 175 16.12 3.96 -2.48
N ILE A 176 17.43 3.66 -2.41
CA ILE A 176 18.41 3.99 -1.30
C ILE A 176 19.26 5.29 -1.45
N ASP A 177 18.97 6.47 -0.86
CA ASP A 177 19.70 7.75 -1.15
C ASP A 177 20.97 8.07 -0.33
N GLY A 178 21.23 7.34 0.74
CA GLY A 178 22.30 7.67 1.69
C GLY A 178 21.96 8.75 2.72
N GLU A 179 20.70 9.22 2.77
CA GLU A 179 20.27 10.30 3.68
C GLU A 179 18.97 9.95 4.43
N LEU A 180 17.84 9.76 3.75
CA LEU A 180 16.64 9.20 4.39
C LEU A 180 16.66 7.67 4.38
N TYR A 181 17.15 7.06 3.30
CA TYR A 181 17.38 5.61 3.21
C TYR A 181 18.87 5.35 2.96
N THR A 182 19.58 4.96 4.03
CA THR A 182 21.00 4.60 3.99
C THR A 182 21.25 3.18 3.46
N ASP A 183 20.21 2.35 3.40
CA ASP A 183 20.21 0.99 2.87
C ASP A 183 18.80 0.65 2.33
N SER A 184 18.57 -0.53 1.74
CA SER A 184 17.23 -0.95 1.29
C SER A 184 16.27 -1.11 2.48
N LEU A 185 14.96 -0.95 2.26
CA LEU A 185 13.98 -1.12 3.34
C LEU A 185 14.12 -2.48 4.04
N VAL A 186 14.28 -3.58 3.28
CA VAL A 186 14.46 -4.92 3.88
C VAL A 186 15.74 -4.98 4.71
N ASN A 187 16.84 -4.43 4.20
CA ASN A 187 18.12 -4.38 4.92
C ASN A 187 18.01 -3.52 6.21
N LEU A 188 17.31 -2.39 6.17
CA LEU A 188 17.08 -1.52 7.34
C LEU A 188 16.20 -2.22 8.39
N PHE A 189 15.15 -2.94 7.96
CA PHE A 189 14.34 -3.77 8.88
C PHE A 189 15.14 -4.94 9.47
N GLU A 190 15.96 -5.64 8.67
CA GLU A 190 16.86 -6.69 9.16
C GLU A 190 17.87 -6.14 10.19
N GLN A 191 18.45 -4.98 9.93
CA GLN A 191 19.36 -4.27 10.86
C GLN A 191 18.65 -3.67 12.08
N GLY A 192 17.32 -3.74 12.18
CA GLY A 192 16.55 -3.14 13.28
C GLY A 192 16.42 -1.62 13.21
N LYS A 193 16.88 -0.98 12.13
CA LYS A 193 16.92 0.48 11.90
C LYS A 193 15.57 1.04 11.43
N TYR A 194 14.55 0.92 12.27
CA TYR A 194 13.20 1.41 11.97
C TYR A 194 12.44 1.76 13.28
N ALA A 195 11.40 2.58 13.16
CA ALA A 195 10.57 2.98 14.30
C ALA A 195 9.82 1.78 14.89
N LYS A 196 10.00 1.51 16.19
CA LYS A 196 9.37 0.39 16.91
C LYS A 196 7.91 0.68 17.28
N VAL A 197 7.08 0.91 16.27
CA VAL A 197 5.63 1.14 16.40
C VAL A 197 4.84 -0.11 15.99
N PRO A 198 3.70 -0.43 16.61
CA PRO A 198 2.81 -1.48 16.15
C PRO A 198 2.45 -1.32 14.67
N THR A 199 2.27 -2.42 13.95
CA THR A 199 1.90 -2.40 12.52
C THR A 199 0.69 -3.28 12.20
N ILE A 200 -0.03 -2.86 11.16
CA ILE A 200 -1.02 -3.67 10.44
C ILE A 200 -0.57 -3.66 8.97
N MET A 201 -0.34 -4.84 8.40
CA MET A 201 0.13 -5.02 7.01
C MET A 201 -0.54 -6.25 6.41
N GLY A 202 -0.43 -6.42 5.09
CA GLY A 202 -0.99 -7.58 4.41
C GLY A 202 -1.03 -7.39 2.91
N THR A 203 -1.34 -8.48 2.21
CA THR A 203 -1.44 -8.53 0.75
C THR A 203 -2.83 -8.92 0.30
N CYS A 204 -3.17 -8.67 -0.97
CA CYS A 204 -4.29 -9.32 -1.64
C CYS A 204 -3.88 -10.74 -2.11
N ALA A 205 -4.83 -11.62 -2.40
CA ALA A 205 -4.50 -13.01 -2.70
C ALA A 205 -3.77 -13.21 -4.05
N ASP A 206 -3.98 -12.29 -4.98
CA ASP A 206 -3.60 -12.37 -6.40
C ASP A 206 -2.93 -11.06 -6.87
N GLU A 207 -2.00 -10.49 -6.08
CA GLU A 207 -1.49 -9.10 -6.19
C GLU A 207 -1.08 -8.62 -7.59
N CYS A 208 -0.67 -9.47 -8.53
CA CYS A 208 -0.14 -9.04 -9.83
C CYS A 208 -0.90 -9.59 -11.05
N THR A 209 -2.10 -10.15 -10.85
CA THR A 209 -2.93 -10.67 -11.97
C THR A 209 -3.50 -9.56 -12.85
N LYS A 210 -3.87 -8.42 -12.25
CA LYS A 210 -4.53 -7.29 -12.92
C LYS A 210 -3.54 -6.15 -13.15
N TRP A 211 -3.43 -5.67 -14.40
CA TRP A 211 -2.61 -4.53 -14.82
C TRP A 211 -1.09 -4.60 -14.53
N ASN A 212 -0.53 -5.78 -14.24
CA ASN A 212 0.89 -5.93 -13.85
C ASN A 212 1.67 -6.90 -14.75
N ALA A 213 1.36 -8.20 -14.73
CA ALA A 213 1.92 -9.15 -15.70
C ALA A 213 1.25 -8.96 -17.08
N PRO A 214 2.00 -8.93 -18.20
CA PRO A 214 1.42 -8.86 -19.53
C PRO A 214 0.48 -10.02 -19.80
N GLU A 215 -0.75 -9.73 -20.21
CA GLU A 215 -1.81 -10.73 -20.35
C GLU A 215 -1.63 -11.66 -21.55
N THR A 216 -0.63 -11.39 -22.40
CA THR A 216 -0.29 -12.12 -23.62
C THR A 216 0.73 -13.24 -23.41
N LEU A 217 1.34 -13.38 -22.23
CA LEU A 217 2.39 -14.38 -21.94
C LEU A 217 1.88 -15.81 -22.14
N ASN A 218 2.24 -16.45 -23.25
CA ASN A 218 1.61 -17.69 -23.71
C ASN A 218 2.54 -18.90 -23.74
N THR A 219 3.85 -18.68 -23.61
CA THR A 219 4.89 -19.71 -23.53
C THR A 219 5.64 -19.66 -22.20
N THR A 220 6.24 -20.80 -21.82
CA THR A 220 7.16 -20.92 -20.68
C THR A 220 8.29 -19.89 -20.78
N ALA A 221 8.87 -19.70 -21.97
CA ALA A 221 10.02 -18.81 -22.17
C ALA A 221 9.66 -17.34 -21.93
N GLU A 222 8.54 -16.84 -22.49
CA GLU A 222 8.07 -15.46 -22.27
C GLU A 222 7.79 -15.20 -20.78
N ALA A 223 7.09 -16.14 -20.12
CA ALA A 223 6.72 -15.99 -18.71
C ALA A 223 7.91 -16.08 -17.76
N LEU A 224 8.85 -16.99 -18.03
CA LEU A 224 10.09 -17.11 -17.26
C LEU A 224 10.99 -15.88 -17.45
N GLN A 225 11.15 -15.41 -18.69
CA GLN A 225 11.90 -14.18 -18.98
C GLN A 225 11.30 -12.99 -18.23
N TRP A 226 9.97 -12.81 -18.25
CA TRP A 226 9.32 -11.72 -17.52
C TRP A 226 9.57 -11.75 -16.00
N ILE A 227 9.79 -12.92 -15.41
CA ILE A 227 10.20 -13.04 -14.00
C ILE A 227 11.68 -12.70 -13.84
N VAL A 228 12.56 -13.23 -14.71
CA VAL A 228 14.01 -12.95 -14.70
C VAL A 228 14.31 -11.47 -14.96
N ASP A 229 13.49 -10.76 -15.74
CA ASP A 229 13.58 -9.30 -15.95
C ASP A 229 13.38 -8.47 -14.66
N LYS A 230 13.04 -9.11 -13.53
CA LYS A 230 12.94 -8.48 -12.20
C LYS A 230 14.24 -8.60 -11.40
N ASP A 231 15.12 -9.54 -11.76
CA ASP A 231 16.49 -9.66 -11.28
C ASP A 231 17.37 -10.35 -12.34
N SER A 232 17.96 -9.54 -13.23
CA SER A 232 18.79 -10.03 -14.33
C SER A 232 20.15 -10.60 -13.88
N SER A 233 20.44 -10.62 -12.57
CA SER A 233 21.65 -11.25 -12.01
C SER A 233 21.46 -12.74 -11.66
N LEU A 234 20.25 -13.29 -11.80
CA LEU A 234 19.95 -14.69 -11.48
C LEU A 234 20.83 -15.67 -12.26
N SER A 235 21.48 -16.60 -11.54
CA SER A 235 22.26 -17.69 -12.17
C SER A 235 21.35 -18.68 -12.92
N ASN A 236 21.91 -19.42 -13.88
CA ASN A 236 21.17 -20.46 -14.62
C ASN A 236 20.52 -21.51 -13.69
N THR A 237 21.14 -21.82 -12.54
CA THR A 237 20.57 -22.71 -11.53
C THR A 237 19.38 -22.06 -10.82
N SER A 238 19.47 -20.77 -10.50
CA SER A 238 18.36 -19.98 -9.94
C SER A 238 17.17 -19.86 -10.91
N ILE A 239 17.43 -19.65 -12.20
CA ILE A 239 16.40 -19.58 -13.24
C ILE A 239 15.63 -20.92 -13.32
N ALA A 240 16.33 -22.06 -13.25
CA ALA A 240 15.69 -23.38 -13.20
C ALA A 240 14.84 -23.59 -11.93
N ILE A 241 15.29 -23.08 -10.77
CA ILE A 241 14.51 -23.09 -9.52
C ILE A 241 13.25 -22.24 -9.67
N ILE A 242 13.32 -21.04 -10.27
CA ILE A 242 12.14 -20.19 -10.53
C ILE A 242 11.15 -20.89 -11.49
N GLU A 243 11.64 -21.60 -12.51
CA GLU A 243 10.79 -22.40 -13.40
C GLU A 243 10.06 -23.53 -12.66
N ASP A 244 10.77 -24.28 -11.80
CA ASP A 244 10.22 -25.33 -10.93
C ASP A 244 9.18 -24.78 -9.94
N LEU A 245 9.45 -23.62 -9.33
CA LEU A 245 8.58 -23.01 -8.31
C LEU A 245 7.31 -22.39 -8.88
N TYR A 246 7.37 -21.78 -10.07
CA TYR A 246 6.31 -20.88 -10.54
C TYR A 246 5.76 -21.17 -11.93
N ILE A 247 6.49 -21.84 -12.84
CA ILE A 247 6.04 -22.10 -14.21
C ILE A 247 5.51 -23.53 -14.38
N LYS A 248 6.18 -24.52 -13.79
CA LYS A 248 5.78 -25.94 -13.88
C LYS A 248 4.52 -26.33 -13.09
N PRO A 249 4.14 -25.67 -11.97
CA PRO A 249 2.87 -25.95 -11.30
C PRO A 249 1.65 -25.65 -12.18
N THR A 250 0.60 -26.46 -12.06
CA THR A 250 -0.66 -26.22 -12.78
C THR A 250 -1.37 -24.99 -12.22
N GLN A 251 -1.73 -24.05 -13.09
CA GLN A 251 -2.64 -22.93 -12.82
C GLN A 251 -3.90 -23.06 -13.68
N PRO A 252 -5.04 -22.45 -13.30
CA PRO A 252 -6.20 -22.36 -14.16
C PRO A 252 -5.89 -21.53 -15.42
N ILE A 253 -6.43 -21.94 -16.57
CA ILE A 253 -6.27 -21.27 -17.86
C ILE A 253 -7.54 -20.48 -18.17
N PHE A 254 -7.40 -19.23 -18.56
CA PHE A 254 -8.51 -18.30 -18.78
C PHE A 254 -8.70 -17.97 -20.26
N PRO A 255 -9.95 -17.89 -20.77
CA PRO A 255 -10.21 -17.48 -22.15
C PRO A 255 -9.59 -16.11 -22.46
N ASN A 256 -9.02 -15.97 -23.66
CA ASN A 256 -8.39 -14.74 -24.16
C ASN A 256 -7.18 -14.23 -23.34
N LYS A 257 -6.66 -15.00 -22.38
CA LYS A 257 -5.40 -14.74 -21.68
C LYS A 257 -4.31 -15.70 -22.17
N GLY A 258 -3.05 -15.26 -22.16
CA GLY A 258 -1.90 -16.11 -22.41
C GLY A 258 -1.75 -17.19 -21.32
N ARG A 259 -1.41 -18.41 -21.73
CA ARG A 259 -1.39 -19.61 -20.86
C ARG A 259 -0.56 -19.47 -19.57
N TYR A 260 0.47 -18.63 -19.55
CA TYR A 260 1.41 -18.48 -18.43
C TYR A 260 1.39 -17.08 -17.79
N TRP A 261 0.45 -16.20 -18.17
CA TRP A 261 0.28 -14.89 -17.53
C TRP A 261 0.01 -15.02 -16.03
N ARG A 262 -0.89 -15.92 -15.59
CA ARG A 262 -1.19 -16.09 -14.14
C ARG A 262 -0.01 -16.72 -13.39
N HIS A 263 0.79 -17.59 -14.02
CA HIS A 263 2.05 -18.08 -13.44
C HIS A 263 3.03 -16.93 -13.15
N ALA A 264 3.28 -16.08 -14.15
CA ALA A 264 4.18 -14.93 -14.03
C ALA A 264 3.65 -13.89 -13.03
N ALA A 265 2.34 -13.63 -13.02
CA ALA A 265 1.68 -12.81 -12.02
C ALA A 265 1.89 -13.34 -10.60
N MET A 266 1.62 -14.63 -10.35
CA MET A 266 1.75 -15.21 -9.02
C MET A 266 3.21 -15.27 -8.53
N ALA A 267 4.18 -15.45 -9.43
CA ALA A 267 5.59 -15.32 -9.09
C ALA A 267 5.93 -13.92 -8.57
N VAL A 268 5.60 -12.88 -9.35
CA VAL A 268 5.91 -11.47 -8.98
C VAL A 268 5.12 -11.04 -7.73
N ALA A 269 3.88 -11.50 -7.56
CA ALA A 269 3.07 -11.28 -6.36
C ALA A 269 3.68 -11.91 -5.09
N GLU A 270 4.26 -13.11 -5.22
CA GLU A 270 4.88 -13.79 -4.10
C GLU A 270 6.23 -13.15 -3.74
N ILE A 271 7.13 -13.00 -4.73
CA ILE A 271 8.48 -12.44 -4.57
C ILE A 271 8.42 -10.97 -4.12
N GLY A 272 7.56 -10.15 -4.73
CA GLY A 272 7.56 -8.68 -4.59
C GLY A 272 6.65 -8.10 -3.52
N ALA A 273 5.59 -8.80 -3.11
CA ALA A 273 4.65 -8.31 -2.10
C ALA A 273 4.53 -9.25 -0.89
N THR A 274 4.24 -10.53 -1.12
CA THR A 274 3.91 -11.46 -0.03
C THR A 274 5.14 -11.82 0.81
N CYS A 275 6.25 -12.22 0.17
CA CYS A 275 7.48 -12.58 0.88
C CYS A 275 8.19 -11.36 1.48
N MET A 276 8.08 -10.19 0.84
CA MET A 276 8.56 -8.91 1.38
C MET A 276 7.83 -8.54 2.68
N THR A 277 6.50 -8.59 2.67
CA THR A 277 5.67 -8.36 3.87
C THR A 277 6.02 -9.36 4.98
N ARG A 278 6.10 -10.65 4.63
CA ARG A 278 6.50 -11.74 5.54
C ARG A 278 7.86 -11.49 6.20
N ASN A 279 8.87 -11.07 5.43
CA ASN A 279 10.22 -10.82 5.94
C ASN A 279 10.24 -9.60 6.87
N ILE A 280 9.60 -8.49 6.48
CA ILE A 280 9.45 -7.30 7.34
C ILE A 280 8.77 -7.64 8.67
N GLN A 281 7.70 -8.44 8.64
CA GLN A 281 6.99 -8.86 9.85
C GLN A 281 7.79 -9.82 10.74
N ASN A 282 8.65 -10.66 10.16
CA ASN A 282 9.58 -11.47 10.95
C ASN A 282 10.59 -10.59 11.71
N TYR A 283 11.07 -9.49 11.13
CA TYR A 283 11.96 -8.55 11.83
C TYR A 283 11.22 -7.75 12.92
N LEU A 284 9.97 -7.34 12.66
CA LEU A 284 9.08 -6.74 13.66
C LEU A 284 8.89 -7.67 14.87
N ALA A 285 8.48 -8.91 14.62
CA ALA A 285 8.25 -9.91 15.66
C ALA A 285 9.53 -10.33 16.40
N ARG A 286 10.69 -10.38 15.71
CA ARG A 286 12.01 -10.60 16.32
C ARG A 286 12.36 -9.50 17.32
N ASP A 287 12.08 -8.25 16.98
CA ASP A 287 12.37 -7.06 17.81
C ASP A 287 11.28 -6.78 18.86
N GLY A 288 10.31 -7.69 19.04
CA GLY A 288 9.22 -7.57 20.02
C GLY A 288 8.12 -6.57 19.63
N VAL A 289 8.10 -6.09 18.39
CA VAL A 289 7.11 -5.12 17.90
C VAL A 289 5.81 -5.82 17.52
N PRO A 290 4.63 -5.39 18.04
CA PRO A 290 3.34 -5.94 17.64
C PRO A 290 3.09 -5.78 16.14
N THR A 291 2.75 -6.87 15.44
CA THR A 291 2.49 -6.85 14.00
C THR A 291 1.30 -7.75 13.67
N PHE A 292 0.35 -7.22 12.89
CA PHE A 292 -0.86 -7.91 12.46
C PHE A 292 -0.83 -8.11 10.93
N ASN A 293 -0.88 -9.37 10.46
CA ASN A 293 -0.93 -9.68 9.02
C ASN A 293 -2.31 -10.11 8.53
N TYR A 294 -2.65 -9.78 7.28
CA TYR A 294 -3.81 -10.34 6.57
C TYR A 294 -3.47 -10.74 5.12
N LYS A 295 -4.25 -11.67 4.56
CA LYS A 295 -4.37 -11.95 3.13
C LYS A 295 -5.80 -11.69 2.69
N TYR A 296 -6.01 -10.65 1.90
CA TYR A 296 -7.31 -10.30 1.38
C TYR A 296 -7.70 -11.23 0.23
N ALA A 297 -8.51 -12.24 0.54
CA ALA A 297 -8.94 -13.31 -0.38
C ALA A 297 -10.46 -13.28 -0.65
N VAL A 298 -11.05 -12.09 -0.74
CA VAL A 298 -12.48 -11.92 -1.02
C VAL A 298 -12.67 -11.81 -2.52
N LEU A 299 -13.26 -12.86 -3.09
CA LEU A 299 -13.43 -13.04 -4.53
C LEU A 299 -14.70 -12.35 -5.03
N ASP A 300 -14.61 -11.67 -6.17
CA ASP A 300 -15.76 -11.23 -6.95
C ASP A 300 -15.97 -12.17 -8.16
N PRO A 301 -17.19 -12.64 -8.46
CA PRO A 301 -17.44 -13.53 -9.59
C PRO A 301 -16.95 -13.00 -10.95
N SER A 302 -17.01 -11.69 -11.17
CA SER A 302 -16.60 -11.07 -12.44
C SER A 302 -15.09 -10.86 -12.57
N ASP A 303 -14.38 -10.65 -11.45
CA ASP A 303 -12.92 -10.69 -11.43
C ASP A 303 -12.39 -12.12 -11.53
N GLU A 304 -13.09 -13.12 -10.98
CA GLU A 304 -12.73 -14.54 -11.11
C GLU A 304 -12.97 -15.10 -12.51
N GLU A 305 -14.04 -14.70 -13.21
CA GLU A 305 -14.34 -15.13 -14.59
C GLU A 305 -13.18 -14.81 -15.56
N VAL A 306 -12.51 -13.68 -15.36
CA VAL A 306 -11.33 -13.26 -16.14
C VAL A 306 -9.99 -13.59 -15.47
N GLY A 307 -10.02 -14.25 -14.31
CA GLY A 307 -8.85 -14.78 -13.60
C GLY A 307 -8.05 -13.79 -12.76
N TYR A 308 -8.59 -12.62 -12.44
CA TYR A 308 -7.93 -11.65 -11.55
C TYR A 308 -7.98 -12.05 -10.07
N GLY A 309 -9.03 -12.73 -9.61
CA GLY A 309 -9.19 -13.11 -8.21
C GLY A 309 -9.22 -11.90 -7.27
N ALA A 310 -8.53 -11.97 -6.13
CA ALA A 310 -8.37 -10.81 -5.24
C ALA A 310 -7.09 -10.04 -5.61
N TRP A 311 -7.22 -9.19 -6.63
CA TRP A 311 -6.14 -8.42 -7.27
C TRP A 311 -5.66 -7.19 -6.46
N HIS A 312 -4.61 -6.53 -6.96
CA HIS A 312 -3.89 -5.46 -6.26
C HIS A 312 -4.79 -4.38 -5.65
N THR A 313 -4.68 -4.16 -4.34
CA THR A 313 -5.43 -3.13 -3.60
C THR A 313 -6.96 -3.22 -3.66
N VAL A 314 -7.56 -4.32 -4.14
CA VAL A 314 -9.04 -4.48 -4.19
C VAL A 314 -9.69 -4.42 -2.80
N ASN A 315 -8.92 -4.73 -1.76
CA ASN A 315 -9.27 -4.52 -0.35
C ASN A 315 -9.62 -3.05 -0.01
N SER A 316 -9.17 -2.08 -0.81
CA SER A 316 -9.50 -0.67 -0.67
C SER A 316 -11.01 -0.43 -0.70
N TYR A 317 -11.76 -1.15 -1.54
CA TYR A 317 -13.23 -1.03 -1.59
C TYR A 317 -13.92 -1.55 -0.31
N ALA A 318 -13.28 -2.45 0.45
CA ALA A 318 -13.75 -2.83 1.77
C ALA A 318 -13.47 -1.76 2.84
N PHE A 319 -12.38 -1.01 2.70
CA PHE A 319 -12.06 0.08 3.62
C PHE A 319 -12.88 1.34 3.32
N TRP A 320 -12.87 1.82 2.08
CA TRP A 320 -13.57 3.02 1.65
C TRP A 320 -15.08 2.82 1.45
N GLY A 321 -15.55 1.60 1.19
CA GLY A 321 -16.95 1.31 0.87
C GLY A 321 -17.26 1.44 -0.63
N THR A 322 -18.53 1.57 -1.00
CA THR A 322 -19.00 1.53 -2.40
C THR A 322 -19.42 2.88 -2.99
N ASN A 323 -19.55 3.92 -2.16
CA ASN A 323 -20.18 5.21 -2.52
C ASN A 323 -19.20 6.39 -2.40
N ARG A 324 -17.91 6.09 -2.20
CA ARG A 324 -16.86 7.00 -1.70
C ARG A 324 -15.51 6.68 -2.36
N THR A 325 -15.59 6.26 -3.61
CA THR A 325 -14.55 5.55 -4.37
C THR A 325 -14.53 6.04 -5.81
N ASP A 326 -13.50 5.65 -6.57
CA ASP A 326 -13.34 5.98 -8.00
C ASP A 326 -14.42 5.40 -8.94
N GLY A 327 -15.36 4.61 -8.41
CA GLY A 327 -16.39 3.92 -9.18
C GLY A 327 -15.97 2.53 -9.67
N GLY A 328 -14.72 2.10 -9.44
CA GLY A 328 -14.15 0.82 -9.89
C GLY A 328 -14.44 -0.39 -8.99
N GLN A 329 -15.25 -0.24 -7.94
CA GLN A 329 -15.56 -1.32 -7.00
C GLN A 329 -16.23 -2.53 -7.67
N PRO A 330 -15.77 -3.78 -7.41
CA PRO A 330 -16.38 -4.97 -7.99
C PRO A 330 -17.87 -5.14 -7.60
N PRO A 331 -18.75 -5.65 -8.49
CA PRO A 331 -20.20 -5.67 -8.28
C PRO A 331 -20.68 -6.35 -6.99
N SER A 332 -19.95 -7.38 -6.52
CA SER A 332 -20.29 -8.11 -5.30
C SER A 332 -20.28 -7.25 -4.03
N TYR A 333 -19.57 -6.13 -3.99
CA TYR A 333 -19.50 -5.23 -2.82
C TYR A 333 -20.84 -4.51 -2.57
N PHE A 334 -21.72 -4.41 -3.56
CA PHE A 334 -23.11 -3.98 -3.38
C PHE A 334 -24.03 -5.11 -2.89
N MET A 335 -23.60 -6.36 -3.03
CA MET A 335 -24.38 -7.59 -2.87
C MET A 335 -23.74 -8.55 -1.85
N ALA A 336 -23.30 -9.74 -2.28
CA ALA A 336 -22.82 -10.82 -1.41
C ALA A 336 -21.61 -10.44 -0.53
N ASN A 337 -20.67 -9.66 -1.06
CA ASN A 337 -19.47 -9.23 -0.32
C ASN A 337 -19.70 -7.96 0.52
N LYS A 338 -20.84 -7.29 0.41
CA LYS A 338 -21.16 -6.07 1.19
C LYS A 338 -20.85 -6.14 2.70
N PRO A 339 -21.01 -7.27 3.42
CA PRO A 339 -20.62 -7.37 4.83
C PRO A 339 -19.13 -7.13 5.11
N ILE A 340 -18.24 -7.36 4.13
CA ILE A 340 -16.79 -7.19 4.31
C ILE A 340 -16.41 -5.76 4.69
N ILE A 341 -17.18 -4.77 4.21
CA ILE A 341 -16.91 -3.35 4.41
C ILE A 341 -16.91 -3.02 5.91
N SER A 342 -17.92 -3.50 6.64
CA SER A 342 -18.02 -3.26 8.09
C SER A 342 -16.94 -4.00 8.88
N ILE A 343 -16.54 -5.19 8.43
CA ILE A 343 -15.48 -6.01 9.05
C ILE A 343 -14.13 -5.30 8.91
N VAL A 344 -13.72 -4.98 7.68
CA VAL A 344 -12.42 -4.34 7.37
C VAL A 344 -12.32 -2.95 8.01
N ARG A 345 -13.35 -2.10 7.87
CA ARG A 345 -13.39 -0.79 8.57
C ARG A 345 -13.27 -0.94 10.09
N SER A 346 -13.82 -2.00 10.69
CA SER A 346 -13.75 -2.21 12.14
C SER A 346 -12.34 -2.54 12.62
N TYR A 347 -11.65 -3.49 11.97
CA TYR A 347 -10.26 -3.82 12.34
C TYR A 347 -9.31 -2.64 12.16
N TRP A 348 -9.32 -2.00 10.98
CA TRP A 348 -8.41 -0.88 10.68
C TRP A 348 -8.62 0.30 11.63
N THR A 349 -9.88 0.69 11.90
CA THR A 349 -10.12 1.82 12.80
C THR A 349 -10.01 1.46 14.29
N SER A 350 -10.18 0.19 14.67
CA SER A 350 -9.76 -0.28 16.00
C SER A 350 -8.25 -0.11 16.16
N PHE A 351 -7.48 -0.51 15.15
CA PHE A 351 -6.03 -0.34 15.17
C PHE A 351 -5.62 1.15 15.24
N PHE A 352 -6.29 2.04 14.49
CA PHE A 352 -6.02 3.49 14.57
C PHE A 352 -6.30 4.11 15.95
N ARG A 353 -7.25 3.58 16.73
CA ARG A 353 -7.59 4.09 18.08
C ARG A 353 -6.79 3.43 19.20
N ASN A 354 -6.51 2.13 19.07
CA ASN A 354 -6.04 1.29 20.19
C ASN A 354 -4.68 0.62 19.95
N LEU A 355 -4.09 0.77 18.75
CA LEU A 355 -2.93 0.01 18.25
C LEU A 355 -3.13 -1.52 18.23
N ASP A 356 -4.40 -1.95 18.28
CA ASP A 356 -4.86 -3.33 18.21
C ASP A 356 -6.14 -3.38 17.34
N PRO A 357 -6.22 -4.23 16.30
CA PRO A 357 -7.42 -4.38 15.49
C PRO A 357 -8.56 -5.07 16.23
N ASN A 358 -8.30 -5.75 17.36
CA ASN A 358 -9.30 -6.58 18.04
C ASN A 358 -10.27 -5.81 18.94
N THR A 359 -9.82 -4.71 19.56
CA THR A 359 -10.54 -3.97 20.61
C THR A 359 -11.95 -3.54 20.19
N ASP A 360 -12.08 -2.88 19.04
CA ASP A 360 -13.36 -2.34 18.52
C ASP A 360 -13.88 -3.09 17.27
N ARG A 361 -13.43 -4.33 17.05
CA ARG A 361 -13.91 -5.13 15.91
C ARG A 361 -15.41 -5.42 16.05
N VAL A 362 -16.11 -5.59 14.92
CA VAL A 362 -17.52 -6.04 14.98
C VAL A 362 -17.60 -7.43 15.62
N LYS A 363 -18.59 -7.66 16.51
CA LYS A 363 -18.68 -8.89 17.32
C LYS A 363 -18.72 -10.22 16.54
N ALA A 364 -19.09 -10.19 15.26
CA ALA A 364 -19.10 -11.34 14.37
C ALA A 364 -17.75 -11.60 13.67
N ALA A 365 -16.78 -10.68 13.79
CA ALA A 365 -15.44 -10.86 13.26
C ALA A 365 -14.58 -11.72 14.21
N ALA A 366 -13.75 -12.58 13.62
CA ALA A 366 -12.83 -13.45 14.34
C ALA A 366 -11.82 -12.65 15.19
N GLU A 367 -11.12 -13.33 16.09
CA GLU A 367 -9.97 -12.72 16.77
C GLU A 367 -8.72 -12.78 15.87
N TRP A 368 -8.12 -11.63 15.66
CA TRP A 368 -6.87 -11.46 14.92
C TRP A 368 -5.70 -11.66 15.89
N LEU A 369 -5.27 -12.91 16.02
CA LEU A 369 -4.26 -13.33 16.98
C LEU A 369 -2.89 -12.66 16.71
N LEU A 370 -2.22 -12.21 17.78
CA LEU A 370 -0.94 -11.49 17.78
C LEU A 370 0.28 -12.32 17.34
N THR A 371 0.13 -13.62 17.08
CA THR A 371 1.26 -14.56 17.06
C THR A 371 1.59 -15.05 15.66
N LEU A 372 2.68 -14.50 15.12
CA LEU A 372 3.21 -14.74 13.78
C LEU A 372 2.29 -14.22 12.66
N MET A 373 2.88 -14.02 11.49
CA MET A 373 2.14 -13.75 10.26
C MET A 373 1.01 -14.77 10.08
N GLU A 374 -0.14 -14.28 9.61
CA GLU A 374 -1.30 -15.06 9.17
C GLU A 374 -0.88 -16.30 8.38
N ARG A 375 -1.63 -17.40 8.55
CA ARG A 375 -1.22 -18.79 8.25
C ARG A 375 -0.84 -19.06 6.78
N MET A 376 0.34 -18.58 6.41
CA MET A 376 1.07 -19.01 5.23
C MET A 376 1.33 -20.51 5.34
N SER A 377 1.17 -21.22 4.22
CA SER A 377 1.42 -22.66 4.18
C SER A 377 2.91 -22.95 4.42
N LEU A 378 3.24 -24.18 4.84
CA LEU A 378 4.65 -24.57 5.00
C LEU A 378 5.39 -24.52 3.65
N ALA A 379 4.68 -24.76 2.54
CA ALA A 379 5.21 -24.62 1.19
C ALA A 379 5.47 -23.16 0.82
N GLN A 380 4.51 -22.27 1.06
CA GLN A 380 4.63 -20.84 0.73
C GLN A 380 5.68 -20.13 1.60
N SER A 381 5.79 -20.45 2.90
CA SER A 381 6.88 -19.90 3.72
C SER A 381 8.24 -20.38 3.24
N LEU A 382 8.34 -21.64 2.82
CA LEU A 382 9.59 -22.17 2.27
C LEU A 382 9.91 -21.52 0.91
N ARG A 383 8.94 -21.26 0.04
CA ARG A 383 9.15 -20.44 -1.17
C ARG A 383 9.70 -19.07 -0.84
N CYS A 384 9.13 -18.37 0.15
CA CYS A 384 9.66 -17.09 0.62
C CYS A 384 11.09 -17.16 1.19
N ASP A 385 11.51 -18.30 1.74
CA ASP A 385 12.91 -18.50 2.14
C ASP A 385 13.81 -18.83 0.93
N ILE A 386 13.29 -19.49 -0.11
CA ILE A 386 14.04 -19.81 -1.35
C ILE A 386 14.24 -18.56 -2.20
N VAL A 387 13.19 -17.78 -2.48
CA VAL A 387 13.27 -16.57 -3.32
C VAL A 387 13.81 -15.35 -2.59
N ARG A 388 14.16 -15.47 -1.30
CA ARG A 388 14.65 -14.35 -0.48
C ARG A 388 15.78 -13.54 -1.14
N PRO A 389 16.82 -14.12 -1.77
CA PRO A 389 17.87 -13.34 -2.43
C PRO A 389 17.31 -12.39 -3.50
N MET A 390 16.39 -12.89 -4.34
CA MET A 390 15.71 -12.12 -5.37
C MET A 390 14.76 -11.06 -4.78
N SER A 391 13.99 -11.40 -3.74
CA SER A 391 13.15 -10.44 -3.01
C SER A 391 13.96 -9.31 -2.39
N ASP A 392 15.06 -9.63 -1.72
CA ASP A 392 15.93 -8.67 -1.06
C ASP A 392 16.70 -7.79 -2.06
N ASN A 393 16.80 -8.21 -3.34
CA ASN A 393 17.37 -7.41 -4.45
C ASN A 393 16.39 -6.41 -5.06
N LEU A 394 15.07 -6.56 -4.87
CA LEU A 394 14.09 -5.66 -5.49
C LEU A 394 14.30 -4.20 -5.04
N GLY A 395 14.52 -3.31 -6.02
CA GLY A 395 14.80 -1.89 -5.77
C GLY A 395 16.24 -1.58 -5.34
N LYS A 396 17.14 -2.57 -5.27
CA LYS A 396 18.59 -2.35 -5.29
C LYS A 396 19.06 -2.19 -6.74
N LEU A 397 20.10 -1.39 -6.95
CA LEU A 397 20.87 -1.48 -8.19
C LEU A 397 21.75 -2.75 -8.10
N PRO A 398 21.86 -3.58 -9.15
CA PRO A 398 22.86 -4.64 -9.18
C PRO A 398 24.26 -4.06 -8.98
N ALA A 399 25.09 -4.73 -8.17
CA ALA A 399 26.52 -4.43 -8.17
C ALA A 399 27.16 -5.01 -9.45
N ASP A 400 28.21 -4.37 -9.96
CA ASP A 400 28.86 -4.80 -11.20
C ASP A 400 29.34 -6.26 -11.09
N ASN A 401 28.83 -7.14 -11.96
CA ASN A 401 29.06 -8.59 -11.96
C ASN A 401 28.52 -9.35 -10.74
N ALA A 402 27.52 -8.80 -10.04
CA ALA A 402 26.74 -9.58 -9.07
C ALA A 402 26.06 -10.78 -9.74
N VAL A 403 25.96 -11.89 -9.00
CA VAL A 403 25.18 -13.08 -9.39
C VAL A 403 24.30 -13.47 -8.21
N THR A 404 23.02 -13.75 -8.50
CA THR A 404 22.02 -14.12 -7.50
C THR A 404 21.74 -15.63 -7.55
N ASP A 405 22.10 -16.30 -6.46
CA ASP A 405 21.95 -17.74 -6.27
C ASP A 405 20.85 -18.08 -5.25
N LEU A 406 19.90 -18.92 -5.66
CA LEU A 406 18.87 -19.51 -4.80
C LEU A 406 19.32 -20.91 -4.36
N ASP A 407 19.20 -21.28 -3.08
CA ASP A 407 19.75 -22.56 -2.58
C ASP A 407 18.96 -23.78 -3.12
N PRO A 408 19.56 -24.65 -3.98
CA PRO A 408 18.89 -25.85 -4.48
C PRO A 408 18.59 -26.87 -3.37
N LYS A 409 19.36 -26.87 -2.27
CA LYS A 409 19.11 -27.73 -1.10
C LYS A 409 17.93 -27.22 -0.27
N LEU A 410 17.59 -25.94 -0.36
CA LEU A 410 16.38 -25.36 0.21
C LEU A 410 15.18 -25.64 -0.71
N ALA A 411 15.32 -25.42 -2.02
CA ALA A 411 14.32 -25.75 -3.03
C ALA A 411 13.86 -27.22 -2.97
N ALA A 412 14.80 -28.16 -2.88
CA ALA A 412 14.51 -29.60 -2.80
C ALA A 412 13.69 -30.02 -1.56
N LYS A 413 13.50 -29.15 -0.55
CA LYS A 413 12.63 -29.44 0.61
C LYS A 413 11.15 -29.22 0.31
N LEU A 414 10.79 -28.48 -0.76
CA LEU A 414 9.40 -28.12 -1.06
C LEU A 414 8.50 -29.34 -1.25
N ASN A 415 9.03 -30.40 -1.88
CA ASN A 415 8.37 -31.70 -2.07
C ASN A 415 8.02 -32.44 -0.76
N ARG A 416 8.38 -31.90 0.41
CA ARG A 416 8.06 -32.43 1.75
C ARG A 416 7.20 -31.46 2.58
N THR A 417 6.68 -30.42 1.95
CA THR A 417 5.80 -29.41 2.59
C THR A 417 4.36 -29.55 2.10
N SER A 418 3.46 -28.71 2.61
CA SER A 418 2.05 -28.72 2.25
C SER A 418 1.54 -27.29 2.05
N GLU A 419 0.63 -27.11 1.09
CA GLU A 419 -0.14 -25.88 0.88
C GLU A 419 -1.27 -25.69 1.89
N SER A 420 -1.53 -26.66 2.78
CA SER A 420 -2.61 -26.54 3.75
C SER A 420 -2.33 -25.46 4.80
N THR A 421 -3.31 -24.57 4.98
CA THR A 421 -3.37 -23.56 6.05
C THR A 421 -4.27 -24.00 7.22
N SER A 422 -4.77 -25.25 7.18
CA SER A 422 -5.67 -25.81 8.20
C SER A 422 -4.91 -26.37 9.42
N PHE A 423 -5.50 -26.23 10.61
CA PHE A 423 -4.88 -26.67 11.86
C PHE A 423 -5.02 -28.18 12.10
N VAL A 424 -4.29 -28.99 11.33
CA VAL A 424 -4.18 -30.44 11.59
C VAL A 424 -3.05 -30.72 12.60
N GLY A 425 -3.41 -30.91 13.87
CA GLY A 425 -2.68 -31.81 14.75
C GLY A 425 -1.51 -31.29 15.60
N LYS A 426 -1.24 -29.98 15.71
CA LYS A 426 -0.24 -29.45 16.68
C LYS A 426 -0.83 -28.44 17.66
N LYS A 427 -1.05 -28.89 18.90
CA LYS A 427 -1.39 -28.04 20.06
C LYS A 427 -0.27 -27.02 20.31
N LYS A 428 -0.64 -25.75 20.53
CA LYS A 428 0.18 -24.66 21.10
C LYS A 428 1.67 -24.67 20.71
N LEU A 429 1.97 -24.24 19.48
CA LEU A 429 3.27 -23.63 19.16
C LEU A 429 3.27 -22.10 19.35
N VAL A 430 2.43 -21.62 20.28
CA VAL A 430 2.60 -20.30 20.88
C VAL A 430 3.86 -20.36 21.75
N ARG A 431 4.99 -19.89 21.21
CA ARG A 431 6.12 -19.50 22.06
C ARG A 431 5.62 -18.34 22.93
N SER A 432 5.49 -18.58 24.23
CA SER A 432 5.21 -17.50 25.16
C SER A 432 6.44 -16.60 25.23
N PHE A 433 6.32 -15.38 24.69
CA PHE A 433 7.12 -14.28 25.17
C PHE A 433 6.70 -14.03 26.63
N ASN A 434 7.42 -14.65 27.56
CA ASN A 434 7.16 -14.50 28.98
C ASN A 434 7.35 -13.04 29.36
N ARG A 435 6.36 -12.47 30.06
CA ARG A 435 6.55 -11.23 30.82
C ARG A 435 7.54 -11.50 31.94
N HIS A 436 8.79 -11.09 31.78
CA HIS A 436 9.76 -11.01 32.86
C HIS A 436 10.33 -9.60 32.94
N HIS A 437 9.70 -8.83 33.83
CA HIS A 437 10.15 -7.56 34.43
C HIS A 437 10.38 -6.39 33.47
#